data_AF-A0A0F8A6D9-F1
#
_entry.id   AF-A0A0F8A6D9-F1
#
_cell.length_a   1.000
_cell.length_b   1.000
_cell.length_c   1.000
_cell.angle_alpha   90.00
_cell.angle_beta   90.00
_cell.angle_gamma   90.00
#
_symmetry.space_group_name_H-M   'P 1'
#
loop_
_entity.id
_entity.type
_entity.pdbx_description
1 polymer ?
#
loop_
_entity_poly.entity_id
_entity_poly.type
_entity_poly.pdbx_seq_one_letter_code
_entity_poly.pdbx_strand_id
1 'polypeptide(L)'
;MKHSLLECLVFVAGVSGQATSIVGKALTHYNARQQAILAAVQYDPASPATSQEGKHVPACYSRRIRGFNAWSQTCSDLYFDGGLDMVGRPADVSVFAERAPENLPLVNAGAQVVDITTTKMIRKYSKLTTGWKVTAEATGTVASMPMGGASLAVKVSGEYSSLTEKGEETTDTFTMKYPCPADSVCSVETWTWHIKFQGSCERRKPSVTCQWKTPLCPDESGSIIPICSEETDFIKQQCNDRGVRPCEMAVPVSTKKQVWADRVFLVAPIDSMTPGMKMMDMPLSSMNITVIEPREG
;
A
#
# COMPACT_ATOMS: atom_id res chain seq x y z
N MET A 1 25.69 -59.84 40.02
CA MET A 1 25.36 -59.48 38.62
C MET A 1 23.87 -59.65 38.39
N LYS A 2 23.12 -58.54 38.41
CA LYS A 2 21.88 -58.22 37.68
C LYS A 2 21.31 -56.97 38.35
N HIS A 3 21.66 -55.83 37.78
CA HIS A 3 21.09 -54.53 38.12
C HIS A 3 19.64 -54.51 37.63
N SER A 4 18.70 -54.24 38.52
CA SER A 4 17.34 -53.83 38.17
C SER A 4 17.32 -52.31 38.27
N LEU A 5 17.45 -51.64 37.13
CA LEU A 5 17.37 -50.20 36.98
C LEU A 5 15.91 -49.79 37.10
N LEU A 6 15.67 -48.93 38.09
CA LEU A 6 14.46 -48.16 38.32
C LEU A 6 14.31 -47.19 37.13
N GLU A 7 13.28 -47.37 36.30
CA GLU A 7 12.91 -46.39 35.29
C GLU A 7 12.33 -45.14 35.98
N CYS A 8 13.16 -44.11 36.12
CA CYS A 8 12.70 -42.75 36.34
C CYS A 8 12.09 -42.23 35.02
N LEU A 9 10.77 -42.31 34.92
CA LEU A 9 9.97 -41.57 33.95
C LEU A 9 10.04 -40.08 34.30
N VAL A 10 11.04 -39.38 33.75
CA VAL A 10 11.06 -37.91 33.73
C VAL A 10 10.15 -37.46 32.59
N PHE A 11 8.94 -37.03 32.93
CA PHE A 11 8.13 -36.19 32.03
C PHE A 11 8.81 -34.82 31.93
N VAL A 12 9.68 -34.64 30.94
CA VAL A 12 10.07 -33.29 30.51
C VAL A 12 8.93 -32.76 29.64
N ALA A 13 7.98 -32.06 30.28
CA ALA A 13 7.12 -31.11 29.60
C ALA A 13 7.98 -29.90 29.18
N GLY A 14 8.78 -30.09 28.13
CA GLY A 14 9.53 -29.05 27.47
C GLY A 14 8.68 -28.48 26.34
N VAL A 15 7.87 -27.46 26.64
CA VAL A 15 7.35 -26.55 25.61
C VAL A 15 8.50 -25.61 25.21
N SER A 16 9.60 -26.18 24.70
CA SER A 16 10.65 -25.43 24.02
C SER A 16 10.27 -25.42 22.55
N GLY A 17 9.91 -24.23 22.07
CA GLY A 17 9.47 -23.96 20.73
C GLY A 17 10.34 -24.68 19.70
N GLN A 18 9.73 -25.66 19.02
CA GLN A 18 10.21 -26.10 17.73
C GLN A 18 10.00 -24.92 16.77
N ALA A 19 11.00 -24.05 16.68
CA ALA A 19 11.28 -23.34 15.46
C ALA A 19 11.73 -24.39 14.43
N THR A 20 10.79 -25.22 13.96
CA THR A 20 10.98 -25.89 12.69
C THR A 20 11.21 -24.79 11.67
N SER A 21 12.45 -24.69 11.20
CA SER A 21 12.81 -23.99 9.98
C SER A 21 11.89 -24.50 8.87
N ILE A 22 10.88 -23.71 8.51
CA ILE A 22 9.95 -24.06 7.44
C ILE A 22 10.29 -23.16 6.26
N VAL A 23 11.31 -23.60 5.54
CA VAL A 23 11.60 -23.14 4.20
C VAL A 23 10.36 -23.38 3.35
N GLY A 24 9.81 -22.33 2.76
CA GLY A 24 8.57 -22.38 1.95
C GLY A 24 7.32 -21.79 2.58
N LYS A 25 7.28 -21.49 3.89
CA LYS A 25 6.14 -20.78 4.51
C LYS A 25 5.99 -19.34 4.01
N ALA A 26 7.10 -18.75 3.61
CA ALA A 26 7.22 -17.43 3.01
C ALA A 26 6.34 -17.22 1.79
N LEU A 27 6.69 -17.95 0.73
CA LEU A 27 5.97 -17.93 -0.52
C LEU A 27 4.54 -18.42 -0.34
N THR A 28 4.31 -19.41 0.55
CA THR A 28 2.96 -19.88 0.86
C THR A 28 2.11 -18.80 1.50
N HIS A 29 2.63 -18.05 2.48
CA HIS A 29 1.91 -16.97 3.14
C HIS A 29 1.68 -15.80 2.18
N TYR A 30 2.70 -15.40 1.43
CA TYR A 30 2.58 -14.38 0.40
C TYR A 30 1.50 -14.73 -0.63
N ASN A 31 1.56 -15.95 -1.19
CA ASN A 31 0.58 -16.42 -2.17
C ASN A 31 -0.81 -16.55 -1.55
N ALA A 32 -0.94 -17.09 -0.34
CA ALA A 32 -2.22 -17.20 0.35
C ALA A 32 -2.85 -15.82 0.56
N ARG A 33 -2.04 -14.82 0.92
CA ARG A 33 -2.47 -13.44 1.09
C ARG A 33 -2.89 -12.80 -0.24
N GLN A 34 -2.10 -12.98 -1.30
CA GLN A 34 -2.48 -12.55 -2.65
C GLN A 34 -3.82 -13.16 -3.06
N GLN A 35 -4.00 -14.47 -2.89
CA GLN A 35 -5.24 -15.17 -3.24
C GLN A 35 -6.42 -14.69 -2.41
N ALA A 36 -6.24 -14.46 -1.11
CA ALA A 36 -7.29 -13.94 -0.23
C ALA A 36 -7.73 -12.53 -0.65
N ILE A 37 -6.78 -11.65 -0.98
CA ILE A 37 -7.08 -10.30 -1.47
C ILE A 37 -7.77 -10.39 -2.83
N LEU A 38 -7.23 -11.17 -3.78
CA LEU A 38 -7.81 -11.36 -5.11
C LEU A 38 -9.25 -11.88 -5.05
N ALA A 39 -9.50 -12.90 -4.24
CA ALA A 39 -10.84 -13.48 -4.06
C ALA A 39 -11.84 -12.48 -3.46
N ALA A 40 -11.35 -11.48 -2.73
CA ALA A 40 -12.16 -10.44 -2.13
C ALA A 40 -12.45 -9.27 -3.08
N VAL A 41 -11.63 -9.06 -4.13
CA VAL A 41 -11.78 -7.90 -5.01
C VAL A 41 -13.09 -7.97 -5.78
N GLN A 42 -13.97 -7.01 -5.50
CA GLN A 42 -15.17 -6.75 -6.28
C GLN A 42 -14.97 -5.44 -7.05
N TYR A 43 -14.91 -5.54 -8.38
CA TYR A 43 -14.82 -4.39 -9.26
C TYR A 43 -16.22 -3.85 -9.57
N ASP A 44 -16.49 -2.62 -9.14
CA ASP A 44 -17.71 -1.89 -9.48
C ASP A 44 -17.47 -1.02 -10.73
N PRO A 45 -18.03 -1.36 -11.90
CA PRO A 45 -17.85 -0.55 -13.11
C PRO A 45 -18.48 0.84 -13.00
N ALA A 46 -19.38 1.08 -12.05
CA ALA A 46 -19.95 2.40 -11.80
C ALA A 46 -18.98 3.33 -11.05
N SER A 47 -17.87 2.80 -10.52
CA SER A 47 -16.85 3.55 -9.77
C SER A 47 -15.44 3.14 -10.22
N PRO A 48 -15.02 3.52 -11.45
CA PRO A 48 -13.77 3.06 -12.02
C PRO A 48 -12.55 3.46 -11.18
N ALA A 49 -11.50 2.64 -11.26
CA ALA A 49 -10.20 2.99 -10.71
C ALA A 49 -9.63 4.21 -11.44
N THR A 50 -9.09 5.15 -10.68
CA THR A 50 -8.52 6.40 -11.16
C THR A 50 -7.06 6.49 -10.73
N SER A 51 -6.17 6.84 -11.66
CA SER A 51 -4.86 7.39 -11.32
C SER A 51 -4.96 8.91 -11.31
N GLN A 52 -4.38 9.55 -10.28
CA GLN A 52 -4.30 11.00 -10.25
C GLN A 52 -2.87 11.48 -10.56
N GLU A 53 -2.79 12.46 -11.45
CA GLU A 53 -1.65 13.34 -11.63
C GLU A 53 -2.06 14.73 -11.10
N GLY A 54 -2.17 14.85 -9.78
CA GLY A 54 -2.47 16.14 -9.15
C GLY A 54 -1.27 17.08 -9.28
N LYS A 55 -1.43 18.21 -9.99
CA LYS A 55 -0.43 19.28 -10.03
C LYS A 55 -0.95 20.49 -9.29
N HIS A 56 -0.31 20.84 -8.18
CA HIS A 56 -0.54 22.10 -7.50
C HIS A 56 0.18 23.21 -8.27
N VAL A 57 -0.55 24.22 -8.73
CA VAL A 57 0.04 25.39 -9.36
C VAL A 57 -0.55 26.63 -8.69
N PRO A 58 0.28 27.55 -8.18
CA PRO A 58 -0.22 28.79 -7.62
C PRO A 58 -1.02 29.55 -8.68
N ALA A 59 -2.19 30.07 -8.31
CA ALA A 59 -2.99 30.85 -9.23
C ALA A 59 -2.19 32.07 -9.71
N CYS A 60 -2.19 32.33 -11.01
CA CYS A 60 -1.47 33.48 -11.54
C CYS A 60 -2.06 34.80 -11.01
N TYR A 61 -1.21 35.84 -10.96
CA TYR A 61 -1.52 37.14 -10.38
C TYR A 61 -2.82 37.76 -10.94
N SER A 62 -3.06 37.62 -12.25
CA SER A 62 -4.27 38.11 -12.93
C SER A 62 -5.56 37.46 -12.41
N ARG A 63 -5.53 36.16 -12.05
CA ARG A 63 -6.68 35.43 -11.50
C ARG A 63 -6.93 35.80 -10.03
N ARG A 64 -5.88 36.13 -9.26
CA ARG A 64 -6.01 36.64 -7.89
C ARG A 64 -6.69 38.01 -7.83
N ILE A 65 -6.51 38.86 -8.84
CA ILE A 65 -7.00 40.26 -8.83
C ILE A 65 -8.34 40.43 -9.57
N ARG A 66 -8.60 39.67 -10.63
CA ARG A 66 -9.82 39.84 -11.46
C ARG A 66 -11.08 39.14 -10.93
N GLY A 67 -11.03 38.46 -9.79
CA GLY A 67 -12.21 37.79 -9.24
C GLY A 67 -13.27 38.72 -8.62
N PHE A 68 -13.19 40.04 -8.84
CA PHE A 68 -14.14 41.00 -8.28
C PHE A 68 -15.36 41.29 -9.16
N ASN A 69 -15.30 41.10 -10.49
CA ASN A 69 -16.31 41.70 -11.39
C ASN A 69 -16.99 40.77 -12.41
N ALA A 70 -16.82 39.45 -12.38
CA ALA A 70 -17.44 38.60 -13.40
C ALA A 70 -17.68 37.15 -12.95
N TRP A 71 -18.42 36.90 -11.86
CA TRP A 71 -18.72 35.53 -11.40
C TRP A 71 -17.47 34.61 -11.27
N SER A 72 -16.29 35.21 -11.26
CA SER A 72 -15.00 34.56 -11.36
C SER A 72 -14.48 34.41 -9.95
N GLN A 73 -14.48 33.19 -9.44
CA GLN A 73 -13.96 32.90 -8.11
C GLN A 73 -12.52 33.38 -7.98
N THR A 74 -12.23 34.18 -6.94
CA THR A 74 -10.86 34.44 -6.52
C THR A 74 -10.30 33.17 -5.89
N CYS A 75 -9.49 32.43 -6.64
CA CYS A 75 -8.73 31.30 -6.09
C CYS A 75 -7.29 31.76 -5.83
N SER A 76 -6.80 31.60 -4.61
CA SER A 76 -5.36 31.82 -4.30
C SER A 76 -4.49 30.74 -4.96
N ASP A 77 -5.04 29.53 -5.05
CA ASP A 77 -4.40 28.30 -5.49
C ASP A 77 -5.32 27.55 -6.46
N LEU A 78 -4.73 26.93 -7.48
CA LEU A 78 -5.45 26.07 -8.41
C LEU A 78 -4.95 24.64 -8.25
N TYR A 79 -5.90 23.75 -7.96
CA TYR A 79 -5.67 22.32 -7.96
C TYR A 79 -6.14 21.78 -9.29
N PHE A 80 -5.18 21.43 -10.15
CA PHE A 80 -5.46 20.73 -11.37
C PHE A 80 -5.63 19.24 -11.07
N ASP A 81 -6.86 18.76 -11.19
CA ASP A 81 -7.20 17.34 -11.14
C ASP A 81 -7.16 16.81 -12.57
N GLY A 82 -6.02 16.22 -12.94
CA GLY A 82 -5.81 15.43 -14.14
C GLY A 82 -5.48 13.98 -13.77
N GLY A 83 -5.60 13.06 -14.72
CA GLY A 83 -5.38 11.65 -14.43
C GLY A 83 -5.80 10.73 -15.54
N LEU A 84 -5.69 9.42 -15.29
CA LEU A 84 -6.24 8.38 -16.14
C LEU A 84 -7.39 7.71 -15.40
N ASP A 85 -8.56 7.65 -16.04
CA ASP A 85 -9.69 6.87 -15.57
C ASP A 85 -9.74 5.55 -16.34
N MET A 86 -9.87 4.42 -15.62
CA MET A 86 -10.10 3.14 -16.29
C MET A 86 -11.43 3.18 -17.01
N VAL A 87 -11.44 2.84 -18.29
CA VAL A 87 -12.65 2.73 -19.09
C VAL A 87 -12.98 1.26 -19.29
N GLY A 88 -14.17 0.87 -18.87
CA GLY A 88 -14.61 -0.52 -18.91
C GLY A 88 -13.99 -1.37 -17.80
N ARG A 89 -14.09 -2.69 -17.94
CA ARG A 89 -13.52 -3.63 -16.95
C ARG A 89 -12.01 -3.77 -17.15
N PRO A 90 -11.22 -3.93 -16.07
CA PRO A 90 -9.82 -4.29 -16.19
C PRO A 90 -9.67 -5.59 -16.99
N ALA A 91 -8.69 -5.62 -17.86
CA ALA A 91 -8.30 -6.80 -18.63
C ALA A 91 -7.57 -7.82 -17.73
N ASP A 92 -6.79 -7.33 -16.75
CA ASP A 92 -6.12 -8.16 -15.75
C ASP A 92 -6.13 -7.48 -14.38
N VAL A 93 -6.21 -8.30 -13.33
CA VAL A 93 -6.16 -7.86 -11.93
C VAL A 93 -5.17 -8.76 -11.19
N SER A 94 -4.13 -8.15 -10.65
CA SER A 94 -3.13 -8.84 -9.84
C SER A 94 -2.96 -8.15 -8.49
N VAL A 95 -2.41 -8.87 -7.52
CA VAL A 95 -2.09 -8.32 -6.19
C VAL A 95 -0.59 -8.47 -5.98
N PHE A 96 0.05 -7.47 -5.40
CA PHE A 96 1.47 -7.53 -5.06
C PHE A 96 1.74 -6.78 -3.75
N ALA A 97 2.82 -7.12 -3.07
CA ALA A 97 3.30 -6.34 -1.93
C ALA A 97 4.44 -5.43 -2.36
N GLU A 98 4.34 -4.15 -2.03
CA GLU A 98 5.47 -3.24 -2.02
C GLU A 98 6.24 -3.46 -0.71
N ARG A 99 7.54 -3.73 -0.82
CA ARG A 99 8.41 -4.09 0.31
C ARG A 99 9.23 -2.87 0.72
N ALA A 100 9.19 -2.53 2.00
CA ALA A 100 10.01 -1.47 2.58
C ALA A 100 10.81 -2.01 3.78
N PRO A 101 12.15 -1.94 3.78
CA PRO A 101 12.96 -2.36 4.92
C PRO A 101 12.78 -1.37 6.06
N GLU A 102 12.59 -1.87 7.28
CA GLU A 102 12.53 -1.02 8.47
C GLU A 102 13.92 -0.75 9.04
N ASN A 103 14.84 -1.68 8.83
CA ASN A 103 16.22 -1.60 9.27
C ASN A 103 17.16 -2.17 8.22
N LEU A 104 18.43 -1.78 8.30
CA LEU A 104 19.49 -2.46 7.55
C LEU A 104 19.50 -3.94 7.93
N PRO A 105 19.66 -4.86 6.97
CA PRO A 105 19.81 -6.28 7.25
C PRO A 105 20.94 -6.53 8.25
N LEU A 106 20.68 -7.34 9.28
CA LEU A 106 21.69 -7.80 10.22
C LEU A 106 22.32 -9.08 9.66
N VAL A 107 23.64 -9.06 9.48
CA VAL A 107 24.41 -10.27 9.16
C VAL A 107 24.92 -10.87 10.46
N ASN A 108 24.39 -12.03 10.84
CA ASN A 108 24.87 -12.80 11.98
C ASN A 108 25.80 -13.92 11.50
N ALA A 109 27.07 -13.60 11.29
CA ALA A 109 28.12 -14.56 10.96
C ALA A 109 28.72 -15.26 12.20
N GLY A 110 28.12 -15.06 13.38
CA GLY A 110 28.55 -15.69 14.62
C GLY A 110 27.86 -17.02 14.88
N ALA A 111 28.38 -17.78 15.84
CA ALA A 111 27.81 -19.08 16.25
C ALA A 111 26.62 -18.95 17.22
N GLN A 112 26.26 -17.74 17.65
CA GLN A 112 25.20 -17.49 18.63
C GLN A 112 24.04 -16.73 17.99
N VAL A 113 22.84 -16.90 18.54
CA VAL A 113 21.65 -16.13 18.14
C VAL A 113 21.81 -14.68 18.59
N VAL A 114 21.50 -13.72 17.71
CA VAL A 114 21.54 -12.28 18.00
C VAL A 114 20.13 -11.69 17.88
N ASP A 115 19.67 -10.96 18.90
CA ASP A 115 18.36 -10.31 18.85
C ASP A 115 18.40 -9.00 18.06
N ILE A 116 17.53 -8.89 17.05
CA ILE A 116 17.23 -7.62 16.39
C ILE A 116 16.13 -6.94 17.19
N THR A 117 16.44 -5.75 17.70
CA THR A 117 15.43 -4.90 18.34
C THR A 117 14.92 -3.88 17.35
N THR A 118 13.61 -3.81 17.18
CA THR A 118 12.98 -2.84 16.30
C THR A 118 11.88 -2.09 17.03
N THR A 119 11.77 -0.81 16.74
CA THR A 119 10.74 0.06 17.30
C THR A 119 9.64 0.23 16.27
N LYS A 120 8.48 -0.38 16.51
CA LYS A 120 7.30 -0.19 15.67
C LYS A 120 6.64 1.14 16.05
N MET A 121 6.45 1.99 15.06
CA MET A 121 5.66 3.20 15.18
C MET A 121 4.33 2.96 14.46
N ILE A 122 3.25 2.67 15.19
CA ILE A 122 1.92 2.60 14.58
C ILE A 122 1.39 4.02 14.51
N ARG A 123 1.41 4.59 13.30
CA ARG A 123 0.76 5.87 13.03
C ARG A 123 -0.71 5.58 12.71
N LYS A 124 -1.59 5.85 13.67
CA LYS A 124 -3.03 5.84 13.41
C LYS A 124 -3.37 7.12 12.66
N TYR A 125 -3.43 7.03 11.34
CA TYR A 125 -4.04 8.08 10.55
C TYR A 125 -5.55 8.01 10.76
N SER A 126 -6.09 8.94 11.55
CA SER A 126 -7.53 9.14 11.64
C SER A 126 -8.12 9.64 10.31
N LYS A 127 -7.25 10.08 9.38
CA LYS A 127 -7.60 10.80 8.14
C LYS A 127 -6.70 10.36 6.98
N LEU A 128 -7.32 9.98 5.87
CA LEU A 128 -6.64 9.71 4.61
C LEU A 128 -6.10 11.02 4.04
N THR A 129 -4.86 11.02 3.57
CA THR A 129 -4.26 12.15 2.88
C THR A 129 -5.06 12.48 1.61
N THR A 130 -5.17 13.78 1.32
CA THR A 130 -5.81 14.29 0.10
C THR A 130 -5.15 13.67 -1.14
N GLY A 131 -5.96 13.05 -2.01
CA GLY A 131 -5.53 12.54 -3.32
C GLY A 131 -5.91 11.09 -3.61
N TRP A 132 -6.10 10.25 -2.58
CA TRP A 132 -6.46 8.83 -2.78
C TRP A 132 -7.73 8.49 -2.00
N LYS A 133 -8.85 8.42 -2.72
CA LYS A 133 -10.07 7.75 -2.27
C LYS A 133 -10.41 6.58 -3.21
N VAL A 134 -9.41 6.04 -3.93
CA VAL A 134 -9.49 4.68 -4.49
C VAL A 134 -8.92 3.73 -3.44
N THR A 135 -9.64 3.62 -2.34
CA THR A 135 -9.34 2.63 -1.31
C THR A 135 -10.12 1.38 -1.67
N ALA A 136 -9.40 0.31 -1.94
CA ALA A 136 -9.94 -1.03 -1.86
C ALA A 136 -10.29 -1.27 -0.38
N GLU A 137 -11.54 -1.00 0.01
CA GLU A 137 -11.98 -1.14 1.38
C GLU A 137 -12.36 -2.60 1.62
N ALA A 138 -11.50 -3.29 2.37
CA ALA A 138 -11.79 -4.59 2.92
C ALA A 138 -12.81 -4.44 4.06
N THR A 139 -14.04 -4.83 3.79
CA THR A 139 -15.09 -5.02 4.79
C THR A 139 -15.05 -6.48 5.27
N GLY A 140 -14.86 -6.67 6.59
CA GLY A 140 -14.74 -7.98 7.22
C GLY A 140 -13.71 -7.99 8.36
N THR A 141 -13.87 -8.89 9.32
CA THR A 141 -12.88 -9.14 10.38
C THR A 141 -11.82 -10.09 9.82
N VAL A 142 -10.60 -9.58 9.57
CA VAL A 142 -9.44 -10.43 9.26
C VAL A 142 -8.82 -10.92 10.57
N ALA A 143 -9.63 -11.48 11.45
CA ALA A 143 -9.10 -12.18 12.61
C ALA A 143 -8.34 -13.39 12.06
N SER A 144 -7.01 -13.37 12.19
CA SER A 144 -6.05 -14.48 12.02
C SER A 144 -6.63 -15.68 11.27
N MET A 145 -6.27 -15.88 10.00
CA MET A 145 -6.73 -17.05 9.24
C MET A 145 -5.80 -18.25 9.46
N PRO A 146 -6.11 -19.21 10.37
CA PRO A 146 -5.62 -20.57 10.23
C PRO A 146 -6.66 -21.33 9.40
N MET A 147 -6.56 -21.25 8.07
CA MET A 147 -7.24 -22.17 7.13
C MET A 147 -8.77 -22.35 7.26
N GLY A 148 -9.53 -21.35 7.71
CA GLY A 148 -11.00 -21.49 7.87
C GLY A 148 -11.80 -20.20 7.67
N GLY A 149 -12.25 -19.97 6.44
CA GLY A 149 -13.58 -19.39 6.15
C GLY A 149 -13.92 -17.96 6.58
N ALA A 150 -12.98 -17.02 6.65
CA ALA A 150 -13.33 -15.60 6.77
C ALA A 150 -13.53 -14.98 5.37
N SER A 151 -14.73 -14.45 5.09
CA SER A 151 -15.03 -13.73 3.85
C SER A 151 -14.49 -12.30 3.94
N LEU A 152 -13.36 -12.04 3.30
CA LEU A 152 -12.90 -10.69 3.02
C LEU A 152 -13.71 -10.18 1.81
N ALA A 153 -14.36 -9.02 1.93
CA ALA A 153 -14.98 -8.35 0.79
C ALA A 153 -14.25 -7.03 0.55
N VAL A 154 -13.51 -6.93 -0.55
CA VAL A 154 -12.77 -5.74 -0.96
C VAL A 154 -13.62 -5.00 -1.99
N LYS A 155 -14.22 -3.88 -1.56
CA LYS A 155 -14.91 -2.98 -2.48
C LYS A 155 -13.91 -1.97 -3.02
N VAL A 156 -13.72 -1.94 -4.34
CA VAL A 156 -12.94 -0.90 -5.00
C VAL A 156 -13.90 0.18 -5.44
N SER A 157 -13.89 1.31 -4.75
CA SER A 157 -14.61 2.51 -5.19
C SER A 157 -13.62 3.66 -5.27
N GLY A 158 -13.59 4.36 -6.41
CA GLY A 158 -12.89 5.61 -6.56
C GLY A 158 -13.84 6.78 -6.32
N GLU A 159 -13.71 7.46 -5.19
CA GLU A 159 -14.29 8.80 -5.04
C GLU A 159 -13.16 9.81 -4.83
N TYR A 160 -13.45 11.10 -4.76
CA TYR A 160 -12.52 12.12 -4.30
C TYR A 160 -13.11 12.77 -3.04
N SER A 161 -12.29 13.08 -2.03
CA SER A 161 -12.64 14.21 -1.16
C SER A 161 -11.44 15.13 -1.02
N SER A 162 -11.66 16.40 -1.35
CA SER A 162 -10.79 17.54 -1.07
C SER A 162 -10.79 17.95 0.42
N LEU A 163 -11.40 17.16 1.30
CA LEU A 163 -11.45 17.46 2.72
C LEU A 163 -10.07 17.27 3.34
N THR A 164 -9.30 18.36 3.35
CA THR A 164 -8.13 18.55 4.21
C THR A 164 -8.62 18.65 5.65
N GLU A 165 -8.96 17.50 6.22
CA GLU A 165 -9.29 17.47 7.62
C GLU A 165 -8.00 17.35 8.45
N LYS A 166 -7.84 18.21 9.46
CA LYS A 166 -6.74 18.14 10.43
C LYS A 166 -6.86 16.85 11.24
N GLY A 167 -5.93 15.91 11.05
CA GLY A 167 -5.89 14.63 11.75
C GLY A 167 -5.16 14.72 13.08
N GLU A 168 -5.66 14.00 14.07
CA GLU A 168 -4.91 13.67 15.28
C GLU A 168 -4.05 12.44 14.97
N GLU A 169 -2.73 12.57 15.15
CA GLU A 169 -1.75 11.50 14.95
C GLU A 169 -1.44 10.90 16.33
N THR A 170 -2.07 9.77 16.67
CA THR A 170 -1.66 9.00 17.84
C THR A 170 -0.56 8.04 17.41
N THR A 171 0.59 8.13 18.07
CA THR A 171 1.75 7.29 17.80
C THR A 171 1.93 6.29 18.94
N ASP A 172 1.60 5.03 18.68
CA ASP A 172 1.91 3.95 19.62
C ASP A 172 3.30 3.38 19.28
N THR A 173 4.20 3.36 20.27
CA THR A 173 5.58 2.88 20.11
C THR A 173 5.74 1.54 20.81
N PHE A 174 6.08 0.49 20.05
CA PHE A 174 6.31 -0.85 20.59
C PHE A 174 7.72 -1.33 20.26
N THR A 175 8.43 -1.83 21.26
CA THR A 175 9.74 -2.47 21.06
C THR A 175 9.54 -3.96 20.88
N MET A 176 9.97 -4.50 19.74
CA MET A 176 9.92 -5.93 19.44
C MET A 176 11.33 -6.48 19.25
N LYS A 177 11.56 -7.70 19.74
CA LYS A 177 12.82 -8.43 19.59
C LYS A 177 12.61 -9.64 18.67
N TYR A 178 13.48 -9.81 17.70
CA TYR A 178 13.48 -10.94 16.77
C TYR A 178 14.81 -11.69 16.84
N PRO A 179 14.80 -13.01 17.09
CA PRO A 179 16.03 -13.79 17.12
C PRO A 179 16.55 -13.96 15.69
N CYS A 180 17.76 -13.48 15.42
CA CYS A 180 18.49 -13.77 14.18
C CYS A 180 19.41 -14.98 14.42
N PRO A 181 19.15 -16.14 13.81
CA PRO A 181 19.97 -17.33 13.99
C PRO A 181 21.43 -17.12 13.57
N ALA A 182 22.30 -18.01 14.03
CA ALA A 182 23.68 -18.10 13.53
C ALA A 182 23.72 -18.32 12.02
N ASP A 183 24.79 -17.88 11.38
CA ASP A 183 25.07 -18.01 9.95
C ASP A 183 23.92 -17.53 9.04
N SER A 184 23.22 -16.48 9.47
CA SER A 184 22.03 -15.96 8.78
C SER A 184 22.10 -14.45 8.57
N VAL A 185 21.40 -13.97 7.55
CA VAL A 185 21.06 -12.56 7.33
C VAL A 185 19.59 -12.38 7.62
N CYS A 186 19.28 -11.42 8.49
CA CYS A 186 17.92 -11.19 8.96
C CYS A 186 17.51 -9.73 8.75
N SER A 187 16.23 -9.49 8.51
CA SER A 187 15.69 -8.13 8.40
C SER A 187 14.22 -8.10 8.74
N VAL A 188 13.74 -6.92 9.10
CA VAL A 188 12.33 -6.64 9.27
C VAL A 188 11.89 -5.75 8.13
N GLU A 189 10.83 -6.17 7.45
CA GLU A 189 10.21 -5.42 6.36
C GLU A 189 8.75 -5.12 6.69
N THR A 190 8.26 -4.01 6.14
CA THR A 190 6.84 -3.72 6.00
C THR A 190 6.42 -4.04 4.56
N TRP A 191 5.38 -4.84 4.42
CA TRP A 191 4.80 -5.26 3.14
C TRP A 191 3.45 -4.58 2.96
N THR A 192 3.39 -3.59 2.08
CA THR A 192 2.17 -2.84 1.75
C THR A 192 1.49 -3.48 0.56
N TRP A 193 0.28 -4.01 0.77
CA TRP A 193 -0.44 -4.72 -0.29
C TRP A 193 -1.12 -3.75 -1.25
N HIS A 194 -0.95 -4.02 -2.54
CA HIS A 194 -1.53 -3.26 -3.63
C HIS A 194 -2.29 -4.19 -4.57
N ILE A 195 -3.40 -3.69 -5.11
CA ILE A 195 -4.09 -4.29 -6.25
C ILE A 195 -3.67 -3.54 -7.50
N LYS A 196 -3.19 -4.27 -8.49
CA LYS A 196 -2.78 -3.80 -9.80
C LYS A 196 -3.87 -4.13 -10.81
N PHE A 197 -4.35 -3.11 -11.50
CA PHE A 197 -5.30 -3.21 -12.59
C PHE A 197 -4.59 -2.89 -13.90
N GLN A 198 -4.74 -3.76 -14.89
CA GLN A 198 -4.32 -3.48 -16.26
C GLN A 198 -5.56 -3.42 -17.14
N GLY A 199 -5.63 -2.44 -18.02
CA GLY A 199 -6.79 -2.25 -18.88
C GLY A 199 -6.62 -1.09 -19.83
N SER A 200 -7.74 -0.54 -20.26
CA SER A 200 -7.78 0.68 -21.05
C SER A 200 -8.14 1.86 -20.16
N CYS A 201 -7.42 2.96 -20.31
CA CYS A 201 -7.74 4.21 -19.65
C CYS A 201 -7.99 5.29 -20.68
N GLU A 202 -8.84 6.23 -20.30
CA GLU A 202 -8.98 7.52 -20.94
C GLU A 202 -8.45 8.59 -19.99
N ARG A 203 -7.89 9.66 -20.53
CA ARG A 203 -7.50 10.80 -19.71
C ARG A 203 -8.74 11.47 -19.15
N ARG A 204 -8.77 11.61 -17.83
CA ARG A 204 -9.80 12.38 -17.14
C ARG A 204 -9.79 13.81 -17.65
N LYS A 205 -10.98 14.37 -17.88
CA LYS A 205 -11.12 15.77 -18.23
C LYS A 205 -10.55 16.63 -17.10
N PRO A 206 -9.54 17.47 -17.36
CA PRO A 206 -8.96 18.32 -16.35
C PRO A 206 -10.03 19.23 -15.77
N SER A 207 -10.04 19.31 -14.44
CA SER A 207 -10.90 20.22 -13.71
C SER A 207 -10.08 21.00 -12.70
N VAL A 208 -10.55 22.18 -12.37
CA VAL A 208 -9.99 22.97 -11.29
C VAL A 208 -10.94 22.95 -10.11
N THR A 209 -10.39 22.71 -8.93
CA THR A 209 -11.16 22.76 -7.69
C THR A 209 -10.81 24.03 -6.94
N CYS A 210 -11.80 24.91 -6.78
CA CYS A 210 -11.75 26.08 -5.90
C CYS A 210 -12.85 25.95 -4.82
N GLN A 211 -13.87 26.83 -4.80
CA GLN A 211 -15.08 26.59 -3.99
C GLN A 211 -15.94 25.47 -4.60
N TRP A 212 -15.90 25.37 -5.93
CA TRP A 212 -16.60 24.35 -6.71
C TRP A 212 -15.61 23.69 -7.68
N LYS A 213 -15.94 22.49 -8.15
CA LYS A 213 -15.20 21.79 -9.20
C LYS A 213 -15.70 22.28 -10.55
N THR A 214 -14.82 22.90 -11.35
CA THR A 214 -15.16 23.43 -12.67
C THR A 214 -14.31 22.75 -13.74
N PRO A 215 -14.90 22.27 -14.84
CA PRO A 215 -14.12 21.72 -15.94
C PRO A 215 -13.29 22.79 -16.66
N LEU A 216 -12.16 22.36 -17.23
CA LEU A 216 -11.24 23.25 -17.95
C LEU A 216 -11.30 23.08 -19.47
N CYS A 217 -11.93 22.02 -19.99
CA CYS A 217 -11.97 21.78 -21.44
C CYS A 217 -13.12 22.55 -22.14
N PRO A 218 -12.88 23.19 -23.30
CA PRO A 218 -13.83 24.15 -23.89
C PRO A 218 -15.17 23.57 -24.36
N ASP A 219 -15.25 22.26 -24.54
CA ASP A 219 -16.45 21.55 -24.97
C ASP A 219 -17.51 21.40 -23.87
N GLU A 220 -17.23 21.89 -22.66
CA GLU A 220 -18.13 21.78 -21.51
C GLU A 220 -18.75 23.13 -21.16
N SER A 221 -20.05 23.13 -20.86
CA SER A 221 -20.75 24.34 -20.42
C SER A 221 -20.15 24.85 -19.11
N GLY A 222 -19.69 26.11 -19.10
CA GLY A 222 -19.12 26.74 -17.90
C GLY A 222 -17.60 26.62 -17.76
N SER A 223 -16.89 26.22 -18.83
CA SER A 223 -15.43 26.16 -18.81
C SER A 223 -14.79 27.53 -18.59
N ILE A 224 -13.77 27.54 -17.73
CA ILE A 224 -13.07 28.78 -17.38
C ILE A 224 -12.18 29.19 -18.54
N ILE A 225 -12.30 30.45 -18.96
CA ILE A 225 -11.36 31.05 -19.90
C ILE A 225 -9.99 31.09 -19.22
N PRO A 226 -8.96 30.41 -19.76
CA PRO A 226 -7.63 30.46 -19.17
C PRO A 226 -7.14 31.90 -19.17
N ILE A 227 -6.68 32.35 -18.00
CA ILE A 227 -6.27 33.75 -17.81
C ILE A 227 -4.76 33.89 -18.04
N CYS A 228 -4.02 32.78 -18.00
CA CYS A 228 -2.56 32.75 -18.02
C CYS A 228 -2.03 31.63 -18.95
N SER A 229 -0.80 31.79 -19.42
CA SER A 229 -0.15 30.88 -20.37
C SER A 229 -0.02 29.47 -19.82
N GLU A 230 0.31 29.31 -18.54
CA GLU A 230 0.48 28.01 -17.89
C GLU A 230 -0.84 27.23 -17.86
N GLU A 231 -1.96 27.91 -17.60
CA GLU A 231 -3.30 27.31 -17.65
C GLU A 231 -3.63 26.90 -19.08
N THR A 232 -3.30 27.76 -20.04
CA THR A 232 -3.54 27.51 -21.46
C THR A 232 -2.75 26.29 -21.94
N ASP A 233 -1.48 26.19 -21.56
CA ASP A 233 -0.61 25.07 -21.93
C ASP A 233 -1.05 23.78 -21.26
N PHE A 234 -1.44 23.83 -19.98
CA PHE A 234 -2.03 22.70 -19.29
C PHE A 234 -3.32 22.24 -19.97
N ILE A 235 -4.25 23.15 -20.28
CA ILE A 235 -5.50 22.85 -20.99
C ILE A 235 -5.20 22.26 -22.37
N LYS A 236 -4.29 22.85 -23.14
CA LYS A 236 -3.89 22.32 -24.45
C LYS A 236 -3.30 20.91 -24.35
N GLN A 237 -2.47 20.65 -23.33
CA GLN A 237 -1.86 19.34 -23.14
C GLN A 237 -2.89 18.29 -22.70
N GLN A 238 -3.80 18.66 -21.79
CA GLN A 238 -4.68 17.72 -21.12
C GLN A 238 -6.00 17.51 -21.87
N CYS A 239 -6.55 18.53 -22.54
CA CYS A 239 -7.84 18.44 -23.23
C CYS A 239 -7.78 17.83 -24.65
N ASN A 240 -6.58 17.79 -25.25
CA ASN A 240 -6.39 17.25 -26.61
C ASN A 240 -6.04 15.75 -26.62
N ASP A 241 -5.57 15.19 -25.50
CA ASP A 241 -5.19 13.78 -25.38
C ASP A 241 -6.40 12.95 -24.91
N ARG A 242 -7.35 12.69 -25.84
CA ARG A 242 -8.60 11.94 -25.58
C ARG A 242 -8.54 10.47 -26.02
N GLY A 243 -7.34 9.96 -26.31
CA GLY A 243 -7.18 8.58 -26.74
C GLY A 243 -7.41 7.62 -25.59
N VAL A 244 -8.25 6.61 -25.81
CA VAL A 244 -8.25 5.41 -24.97
C VAL A 244 -6.95 4.67 -25.23
N ARG A 245 -6.16 4.43 -24.17
CA ARG A 245 -4.85 3.78 -24.26
C ARG A 245 -4.69 2.69 -23.20
N PRO A 246 -3.87 1.66 -23.45
CA PRO A 246 -3.49 0.72 -22.41
C PRO A 246 -2.87 1.46 -21.22
N CYS A 247 -3.27 1.08 -20.02
CA CYS A 247 -2.78 1.68 -18.78
C CYS A 247 -2.67 0.62 -17.68
N GLU A 248 -1.90 0.99 -16.67
CA GLU A 248 -1.73 0.23 -15.45
C GLU A 248 -1.95 1.15 -14.25
N MET A 249 -2.69 0.66 -13.27
CA MET A 249 -2.95 1.37 -12.02
C MET A 249 -2.72 0.45 -10.84
N ALA A 250 -2.03 0.93 -9.82
CA ALA A 250 -1.88 0.24 -8.55
C ALA A 250 -2.56 1.05 -7.45
N VAL A 251 -3.35 0.39 -6.61
CA VAL A 251 -4.02 1.01 -5.48
C VAL A 251 -3.71 0.24 -4.21
N PRO A 252 -3.42 0.92 -3.08
CA PRO A 252 -3.21 0.24 -1.82
C PRO A 252 -4.51 -0.40 -1.34
N VAL A 253 -4.40 -1.60 -0.77
CA VAL A 253 -5.50 -2.24 -0.05
C VAL A 253 -5.65 -1.55 1.30
N SER A 254 -6.87 -1.34 1.78
CA SER A 254 -7.10 -0.67 3.06
C SER A 254 -8.23 -1.32 3.86
N THR A 255 -8.14 -1.25 5.18
CA THR A 255 -9.15 -1.72 6.14
C THR A 255 -9.48 -0.57 7.08
N LYS A 256 -10.75 -0.16 7.19
CA LYS A 256 -11.20 0.85 8.17
C LYS A 256 -10.32 2.13 8.18
N LYS A 257 -10.06 2.70 7.00
CA LYS A 257 -9.22 3.91 6.75
C LYS A 257 -7.70 3.73 6.91
N GLN A 258 -7.21 2.54 7.18
CA GLN A 258 -5.77 2.27 7.24
C GLN A 258 -5.33 1.44 6.06
N VAL A 259 -4.20 1.79 5.44
CA VAL A 259 -3.57 0.94 4.43
C VAL A 259 -3.17 -0.38 5.08
N TRP A 260 -3.52 -1.47 4.42
CA TRP A 260 -3.19 -2.80 4.87
C TRP A 260 -1.71 -3.08 4.61
N ALA A 261 -0.95 -3.13 5.69
CA ALA A 261 0.45 -3.51 5.67
C ALA A 261 0.70 -4.66 6.65
N ASP A 262 1.44 -5.66 6.21
CA ASP A 262 1.94 -6.75 7.04
C ASP A 262 3.39 -6.48 7.43
N ARG A 263 3.74 -6.79 8.67
CA ARG A 263 5.13 -6.71 9.13
C ARG A 263 5.74 -8.10 9.08
N VAL A 264 6.92 -8.19 8.50
CA VAL A 264 7.49 -9.47 8.09
C VAL A 264 8.93 -9.56 8.56
N PHE A 265 9.26 -10.62 9.30
CA PHE A 265 10.62 -10.94 9.66
C PHE A 265 11.20 -11.96 8.67
N LEU A 266 12.25 -11.54 7.98
CA LEU A 266 12.95 -12.33 6.97
C LEU A 266 14.23 -12.89 7.57
N VAL A 267 14.50 -14.16 7.28
CA VAL A 267 15.74 -14.86 7.62
C VAL A 267 16.22 -15.61 6.39
N ALA A 268 17.46 -15.38 5.98
CA ALA A 268 18.10 -16.06 4.88
C ALA A 268 19.48 -16.60 5.33
N PRO A 269 19.85 -17.84 4.99
CA PRO A 269 21.22 -18.33 5.19
C PRO A 269 22.26 -17.46 4.47
N ILE A 270 23.43 -17.21 5.07
CA ILE A 270 24.48 -16.37 4.45
C ILE A 270 24.98 -16.97 3.12
N ASP A 271 25.08 -18.30 3.03
CA ASP A 271 25.51 -19.02 1.83
C ASP A 271 24.56 -18.85 0.63
N SER A 272 23.31 -18.46 0.88
CA SER A 272 22.33 -18.13 -0.17
C SER A 272 22.52 -16.72 -0.75
N MET A 273 23.41 -15.89 -0.18
CA MET A 273 23.71 -14.55 -0.68
C MET A 273 24.89 -14.56 -1.66
N THR A 274 24.60 -14.19 -2.91
CA THR A 274 25.64 -13.85 -3.88
C THR A 274 26.29 -12.49 -3.54
N PRO A 275 27.60 -12.33 -3.75
CA PRO A 275 28.28 -11.07 -3.49
C PRO A 275 27.62 -9.88 -4.21
N GLY A 276 27.28 -8.83 -3.46
CA GLY A 276 26.64 -7.62 -3.98
C GLY A 276 25.12 -7.68 -4.11
N MET A 277 24.49 -8.83 -3.87
CA MET A 277 23.02 -8.93 -3.85
C MET A 277 22.46 -8.27 -2.60
N LYS A 278 21.48 -7.38 -2.76
CA LYS A 278 20.75 -6.84 -1.62
C LYS A 278 19.69 -7.85 -1.21
N MET A 279 19.39 -7.88 0.09
CA MET A 279 18.40 -8.81 0.62
C MET A 279 16.99 -8.60 0.02
N MET A 280 16.67 -7.38 -0.43
CA MET A 280 15.41 -7.11 -1.15
C MET A 280 15.34 -7.75 -2.54
N ASP A 281 16.49 -7.97 -3.17
CA ASP A 281 16.58 -8.54 -4.52
C ASP A 281 16.52 -10.08 -4.50
N MET A 282 16.64 -10.69 -3.32
CA MET A 282 16.54 -12.14 -3.17
C MET A 282 15.11 -12.62 -3.44
N PRO A 283 14.95 -13.74 -4.16
CA PRO A 283 13.63 -14.31 -4.41
C PRO A 283 13.01 -14.79 -3.10
N LEU A 284 11.71 -14.50 -2.89
CA LEU A 284 11.00 -14.92 -1.68
C LEU A 284 11.02 -16.44 -1.46
N SER A 285 11.23 -17.22 -2.52
CA SER A 285 11.38 -18.68 -2.47
C SER A 285 12.65 -19.16 -1.74
N SER A 286 13.67 -18.32 -1.59
CA SER A 286 14.91 -18.66 -0.86
C SER A 286 14.93 -18.16 0.59
N MET A 287 13.84 -17.55 1.07
CA MET A 287 13.77 -16.97 2.40
C MET A 287 12.88 -17.77 3.36
N ASN A 288 13.27 -17.79 4.62
CA ASN A 288 12.38 -18.09 5.73
C ASN A 288 11.69 -16.81 6.17
N ILE A 289 10.37 -16.86 6.28
CA ILE A 289 9.57 -15.69 6.64
C ILE A 289 8.69 -16.03 7.81
N THR A 290 8.78 -15.19 8.83
CA THR A 290 7.82 -15.15 9.93
C THR A 290 6.98 -13.90 9.76
N VAL A 291 5.70 -14.09 9.44
CA VAL A 291 4.75 -12.97 9.46
C VAL A 291 4.43 -12.65 10.90
N ILE A 292 4.61 -11.38 11.25
CA ILE A 292 4.36 -10.87 12.57
C ILE A 292 2.96 -10.28 12.53
N GLU A 293 1.97 -11.12 12.84
CA GLU A 293 0.61 -10.63 12.98
C GLU A 293 0.59 -9.57 14.09
N PRO A 294 0.01 -8.38 13.83
CA PRO A 294 -0.20 -7.41 14.89
C PRO A 294 -1.08 -8.08 15.95
N ARG A 295 -0.58 -8.24 17.18
CA ARG A 295 -1.47 -8.51 18.31
C ARG A 295 -2.37 -7.30 18.44
N GLU A 296 -3.65 -7.47 18.14
CA GLU A 296 -4.68 -6.51 18.54
C GLU A 296 -4.64 -6.47 20.08
N GLY A 297 -4.24 -5.32 20.62
CA GLY A 297 -4.29 -5.02 22.05
C GLY A 297 -5.63 -4.45 22.43
#